data_AF-A0A7C1DJ25-F1
#
_entry.id   AF-A0A7C1DJ25-F1
#
_cell.length_a   1.000
_cell.length_b   1.000
_cell.length_c   1.000
_cell.angle_alpha   90.00
_cell.angle_beta   90.00
_cell.angle_gamma   90.00
#
_symmetry.space_group_name_H-M   'P 1'
#
loop_
_entity.id
_entity.type
_entity.pdbx_description
1 polymer ?
#
loop_
_entity_poly.entity_id
_entity_poly.type
_entity_poly.pdbx_seq_one_letter_code
_entity_poly.pdbx_strand_id
1 'polypeptide(L)'
;MSIWAFLSLVPGVLHVMLGIYVFFLIPRSLLSRIFAMYSLSLAIWCLTEFGHRLDVGQGTALILIRAGGFGWCFMQSLWVHFVLVFADRKRILQKNATCFILYGPAVLFLILFLFTDLIYLPEPYRMFYGYTSLPGKAVGAYALYYLFLYIFATYLLIGVIRKNILIEKKQARPLLFGSAVFLLLATLSNVILPDPGKSTPEIGTTLSIIWTVSVFYAVLKHKLFIVVPSAEKPSDVPLKYSLLPGRCYYIREVRPDRGYDVFFDQITHRRSGLCITKLAPDKIRKRYRLAKTPVFHLTFDGKPDTISPKDLDGLTAIVSQFVRQTQAPILFVDCIDQIKLVNGLKKTRDLLSDLTTLCSETDAIVLLSISPGLFDREEWADLVGALTGVESP
;
A
#
# COMPACT_ATOMS: atom_id res chain seq x y z
N MET A 1 23.76 -25.07 12.77
CA MET A 1 22.49 -24.78 12.08
C MET A 1 22.71 -25.04 10.59
N SER A 2 21.81 -25.75 9.89
CA SER A 2 22.01 -26.03 8.46
C SER A 2 21.88 -24.74 7.64
N ILE A 3 22.64 -24.63 6.55
CA ILE A 3 22.54 -23.50 5.60
C ILE A 3 21.09 -23.35 5.10
N TRP A 4 20.41 -24.48 4.89
CA TRP A 4 19.02 -24.56 4.43
C TRP A 4 18.03 -23.94 5.40
N ALA A 5 18.18 -24.18 6.70
CA ALA A 5 17.36 -23.51 7.71
C ALA A 5 17.58 -21.99 7.67
N PHE A 6 18.82 -21.52 7.53
CA PHE A 6 19.11 -20.10 7.44
C PHE A 6 18.47 -19.43 6.22
N LEU A 7 18.43 -20.13 5.07
CA LEU A 7 17.80 -19.65 3.84
C LEU A 7 16.29 -19.41 3.98
N SER A 8 15.60 -20.16 4.84
CA SER A 8 14.17 -19.94 5.16
C SER A 8 13.98 -18.89 6.27
N LEU A 9 14.90 -18.79 7.23
CA LEU A 9 14.80 -17.85 8.36
C LEU A 9 14.88 -16.38 7.91
N VAL A 10 15.84 -16.03 7.05
CA VAL A 10 16.06 -14.64 6.61
C VAL A 10 14.82 -14.04 5.94
N PRO A 11 14.20 -14.66 4.91
CA PRO A 11 12.93 -14.18 4.36
C PRO A 11 11.83 -14.07 5.41
N GLY A 12 11.73 -15.05 6.32
CA GLY A 12 10.72 -15.05 7.38
C GLY A 12 10.80 -13.80 8.27
N VAL A 13 12.00 -13.46 8.74
CA VAL A 13 12.23 -12.24 9.53
C VAL A 13 11.93 -10.98 8.70
N LEU A 14 12.37 -10.92 7.45
CA LEU A 14 12.10 -9.78 6.57
C LEU A 14 10.60 -9.57 6.32
N HIS A 15 9.82 -10.64 6.16
CA HIS A 15 8.36 -10.57 6.01
C HIS A 15 7.67 -10.10 7.30
N VAL A 16 8.13 -10.52 8.48
CA VAL A 16 7.63 -10.00 9.75
C VAL A 16 7.93 -8.50 9.84
N MET A 17 9.17 -8.09 9.59
CA MET A 17 9.58 -6.68 9.65
C MET A 17 8.80 -5.82 8.66
N LEU A 18 8.64 -6.28 7.42
CA LEU A 18 7.91 -5.56 6.38
C LEU A 18 6.41 -5.43 6.73
N GLY A 19 5.79 -6.51 7.23
CA GLY A 19 4.39 -6.51 7.64
C GLY A 19 4.13 -5.54 8.79
N ILE A 20 4.98 -5.57 9.83
CA ILE A 20 4.93 -4.66 10.97
C ILE A 20 5.14 -3.21 10.50
N TYR A 21 6.15 -2.96 9.68
CA TYR A 21 6.45 -1.63 9.15
C TYR A 21 5.25 -1.05 8.38
N VAL A 22 4.68 -1.80 7.44
CA VAL A 22 3.52 -1.34 6.65
C VAL A 22 2.27 -1.17 7.53
N PHE A 23 2.06 -2.04 8.51
CA PHE A 23 0.96 -1.89 9.46
C PHE A 23 1.06 -0.56 10.23
N PHE A 24 2.25 -0.23 10.75
CA PHE A 24 2.46 0.99 11.52
C PHE A 24 2.54 2.26 10.67
N LEU A 25 2.81 2.16 9.35
CA LEU A 25 2.71 3.32 8.46
C LEU A 25 1.28 3.93 8.51
N ILE A 26 0.23 3.12 8.37
CA ILE A 26 -1.16 3.57 8.51
C ILE A 26 -2.05 2.43 9.08
N PRO A 27 -2.15 2.26 10.41
CA PRO A 27 -2.85 1.12 11.03
C PRO A 27 -4.34 1.01 10.70
N ARG A 28 -4.99 2.14 10.40
CA ARG A 28 -6.43 2.18 10.07
C ARG A 28 -6.73 1.81 8.62
N SER A 29 -5.72 1.81 7.75
CA SER A 29 -5.88 1.47 6.35
C SER A 29 -6.28 0.01 6.18
N LEU A 30 -7.34 -0.25 5.41
CA LEU A 30 -7.68 -1.62 5.01
C LEU A 30 -6.54 -2.22 4.17
N LEU A 31 -5.95 -1.44 3.26
CA LEU A 31 -4.86 -1.87 2.39
C LEU A 31 -3.62 -2.32 3.20
N SER A 32 -3.20 -1.52 4.18
CA SER A 32 -2.04 -1.84 5.02
C SER A 32 -2.29 -3.05 5.92
N ARG A 33 -3.52 -3.19 6.46
CA ARG A 33 -3.90 -4.34 7.29
C ARG A 33 -3.90 -5.65 6.51
N ILE A 34 -4.50 -5.67 5.32
CA ILE A 34 -4.50 -6.88 4.48
C ILE A 34 -3.08 -7.23 4.04
N PHE A 35 -2.28 -6.23 3.66
CA PHE A 35 -0.88 -6.47 3.32
C PHE A 35 -0.08 -7.03 4.52
N ALA A 36 -0.29 -6.50 5.73
CA ALA A 36 0.35 -7.04 6.93
C ALA A 36 -0.04 -8.50 7.21
N MET A 37 -1.32 -8.85 7.03
CA MET A 37 -1.79 -10.24 7.12
C MET A 37 -1.18 -11.14 6.05
N TYR A 38 -1.04 -10.65 4.81
CA TYR A 38 -0.36 -11.35 3.73
C TYR A 38 1.12 -11.60 4.05
N SER A 39 1.81 -10.57 4.56
CA SER A 39 3.20 -10.66 5.00
C SER A 39 3.37 -11.64 6.16
N LEU A 40 2.42 -11.66 7.11
CA LEU A 40 2.40 -12.64 8.20
C LEU A 40 2.20 -14.06 7.68
N SER A 41 1.33 -14.27 6.69
CA SER A 41 1.12 -15.57 6.05
C SER A 41 2.40 -16.10 5.38
N LEU A 42 3.15 -15.24 4.68
CA LEU A 42 4.48 -15.57 4.14
C LEU A 42 5.49 -15.89 5.25
N ALA A 43 5.50 -15.09 6.32
CA ALA A 43 6.38 -15.30 7.46
C ALA A 43 6.10 -16.64 8.16
N ILE A 44 4.84 -17.02 8.35
CA ILE A 44 4.46 -18.33 8.92
C ILE A 44 5.09 -19.44 8.08
N TRP A 45 4.90 -19.42 6.75
CA TRP A 45 5.48 -20.44 5.87
C TRP A 45 7.01 -20.52 5.99
N CYS A 46 7.69 -19.37 5.97
CA CYS A 46 9.15 -19.29 6.09
C CYS A 46 9.67 -19.81 7.45
N LEU A 47 9.01 -19.42 8.56
CA LEU A 47 9.44 -19.78 9.91
C LEU A 47 9.15 -21.24 10.25
N THR A 48 8.03 -21.78 9.75
CA THR A 48 7.76 -23.21 9.88
C THR A 48 8.71 -24.04 9.04
N GLU A 49 9.08 -23.55 7.84
CA GLU A 49 10.09 -24.18 7.01
C GLU A 49 11.45 -24.18 7.69
N PHE A 50 11.89 -23.02 8.21
CA PHE A 50 13.08 -22.96 9.06
C PHE A 50 13.08 -24.05 10.13
N GLY A 51 11.96 -24.22 10.85
CA GLY A 51 11.82 -25.23 11.90
C GLY A 51 12.01 -26.66 11.40
N HIS A 52 11.34 -27.08 10.33
CA HIS A 52 11.45 -28.47 9.83
C HIS A 52 12.71 -28.72 8.98
N ARG A 53 13.50 -27.68 8.69
CA ARG A 53 14.85 -27.77 8.10
C ARG A 53 15.97 -27.93 9.14
N LEU A 54 15.64 -27.79 10.43
CA LEU A 54 16.52 -28.12 11.56
C LEU A 54 16.57 -29.64 11.81
N ASP A 55 17.55 -30.07 12.59
CA ASP A 55 17.65 -31.46 13.05
C ASP A 55 16.69 -31.71 14.21
N VAL A 56 15.44 -32.00 13.88
CA VAL A 56 14.35 -32.29 14.82
C VAL A 56 13.82 -33.71 14.62
N GLY A 57 13.09 -34.24 15.60
CA GLY A 57 12.42 -35.53 15.44
C GLY A 57 11.33 -35.48 14.36
N GLN A 58 11.05 -36.63 13.72
CA GLN A 58 10.06 -36.75 12.64
C GLN A 58 8.66 -36.22 13.04
N GLY A 59 8.21 -36.49 14.27
CA GLY A 59 6.93 -35.97 14.78
C GLY A 59 6.92 -34.44 14.91
N THR A 60 8.01 -33.83 15.37
CA THR A 60 8.16 -32.37 15.43
C THR A 60 8.18 -31.75 14.03
N ALA A 61 8.88 -32.38 13.09
CA ALA A 61 8.89 -31.96 11.69
C ALA A 61 7.48 -31.99 11.08
N LEU A 62 6.69 -33.04 11.34
CA LEU A 62 5.31 -33.12 10.88
C LEU A 62 4.47 -31.96 11.42
N ILE A 63 4.55 -31.67 12.72
CA ILE A 63 3.83 -30.55 13.34
C ILE A 63 4.18 -29.23 12.67
N LEU A 64 5.48 -28.98 12.42
CA LEU A 64 5.95 -27.76 11.79
C LEU A 64 5.49 -27.66 10.32
N ILE A 65 5.58 -28.74 9.55
CA ILE A 65 5.07 -28.81 8.18
C ILE A 65 3.57 -28.49 8.15
N ARG A 66 2.78 -29.10 9.05
CA ARG A 66 1.33 -28.84 9.17
C ARG A 66 1.03 -27.40 9.59
N ALA A 67 1.79 -26.85 10.53
CA ALA A 67 1.67 -25.45 10.95
C ALA A 67 1.93 -24.47 9.78
N GLY A 68 2.80 -24.82 8.84
CA GLY A 68 3.05 -24.03 7.64
C GLY A 68 1.80 -23.80 6.77
N GLY A 69 0.82 -24.71 6.84
CA GLY A 69 -0.47 -24.61 6.13
C GLY A 69 -1.22 -23.33 6.43
N PHE A 70 -1.18 -22.84 7.68
CA PHE A 70 -1.80 -21.58 8.07
C PHE A 70 -1.21 -20.37 7.31
N GLY A 71 0.06 -20.48 6.89
CA GLY A 71 0.70 -19.53 6.01
C GLY A 71 0.25 -19.74 4.56
N TRP A 72 0.75 -20.81 3.94
CA TRP A 72 0.69 -20.94 2.48
C TRP A 72 -0.72 -21.12 1.92
N CYS A 73 -1.69 -21.71 2.66
CA CYS A 73 -3.07 -21.89 2.16
C CYS A 73 -3.80 -20.54 1.99
N PHE A 74 -3.55 -19.55 2.85
CA PHE A 74 -4.23 -18.24 2.84
C PHE A 74 -3.51 -17.19 2.01
N MET A 75 -2.23 -17.42 1.71
CA MET A 75 -1.33 -16.46 1.05
C MET A 75 -1.96 -15.85 -0.20
N GLN A 76 -2.58 -16.69 -1.04
CA GLN A 76 -3.06 -16.29 -2.36
C GLN A 76 -4.42 -15.57 -2.29
N SER A 77 -5.27 -15.97 -1.34
CA SER A 77 -6.50 -15.25 -1.00
C SER A 77 -6.19 -13.85 -0.49
N LEU A 78 -5.21 -13.73 0.42
CA LEU A 78 -4.76 -12.44 0.96
C LEU A 78 -4.14 -11.55 -0.13
N TRP A 79 -3.37 -12.15 -1.04
CA TRP A 79 -2.79 -11.44 -2.19
C TRP A 79 -3.87 -10.83 -3.10
N VAL A 80 -4.86 -11.63 -3.53
CA VAL A 80 -5.98 -11.13 -4.33
C VAL A 80 -6.79 -10.08 -3.59
N HIS A 81 -7.04 -10.27 -2.29
CA HIS A 81 -7.73 -9.26 -1.47
C HIS A 81 -6.96 -7.93 -1.47
N PHE A 82 -5.64 -7.98 -1.27
CA PHE A 82 -4.79 -6.81 -1.33
C PHE A 82 -4.89 -6.13 -2.71
N VAL A 83 -4.77 -6.88 -3.81
CA VAL A 83 -4.84 -6.34 -5.17
C VAL A 83 -6.22 -5.74 -5.48
N LEU A 84 -7.32 -6.34 -4.99
CA LEU A 84 -8.67 -5.78 -5.14
C LEU A 84 -8.81 -4.42 -4.45
N VAL A 85 -8.26 -4.27 -3.25
CA VAL A 85 -8.27 -2.98 -2.54
C VAL A 85 -7.35 -1.98 -3.24
N PHE A 86 -6.16 -2.41 -3.66
CA PHE A 86 -5.19 -1.58 -4.38
C PHE A 86 -5.72 -1.07 -5.72
N ALA A 87 -6.42 -1.91 -6.49
CA ALA A 87 -7.02 -1.57 -7.78
C ALA A 87 -8.36 -0.80 -7.65
N ASP A 88 -8.73 -0.38 -6.44
CA ASP A 88 -9.99 0.27 -6.08
C ASP A 88 -11.25 -0.48 -6.56
N ARG A 89 -11.21 -1.81 -6.47
CA ARG A 89 -12.34 -2.69 -6.80
C ARG A 89 -13.16 -3.06 -5.55
N LYS A 90 -13.27 -2.13 -4.60
CA LYS A 90 -13.93 -2.34 -3.29
C LYS A 90 -15.40 -2.74 -3.40
N ARG A 91 -16.09 -2.36 -4.49
CA ARG A 91 -17.47 -2.79 -4.78
C ARG A 91 -17.63 -4.31 -4.85
N ILE A 92 -16.58 -5.02 -5.28
CA ILE A 92 -16.58 -6.48 -5.30
C ILE A 92 -16.54 -7.00 -3.86
N LEU A 93 -15.69 -6.42 -3.01
CA LEU A 93 -15.53 -6.80 -1.60
C LEU A 93 -16.74 -6.48 -0.71
N GLN A 94 -17.63 -5.56 -1.14
CA GLN A 94 -18.85 -5.23 -0.41
C GLN A 94 -19.92 -6.34 -0.48
N LYS A 95 -19.77 -7.30 -1.40
CA LYS A 95 -20.67 -8.44 -1.49
C LYS A 95 -20.27 -9.50 -0.48
N ASN A 96 -21.19 -9.92 0.38
CA ASN A 96 -20.94 -10.94 1.41
C ASN A 96 -20.35 -12.24 0.84
N ALA A 97 -20.76 -12.63 -0.37
CA ALA A 97 -20.26 -13.81 -1.06
C ALA A 97 -18.77 -13.72 -1.44
N THR A 98 -18.21 -12.53 -1.66
CA THR A 98 -16.84 -12.39 -2.18
C THR A 98 -15.80 -12.83 -1.15
N CYS A 99 -15.96 -12.46 0.12
CA CYS A 99 -15.06 -12.94 1.17
C CYS A 99 -15.17 -14.46 1.33
N PHE A 100 -16.37 -15.02 1.24
CA PHE A 100 -16.58 -16.47 1.32
C PHE A 100 -15.93 -17.21 0.15
N ILE A 101 -16.09 -16.72 -1.10
CA ILE A 101 -15.48 -17.32 -2.29
C ILE A 101 -13.95 -17.22 -2.23
N LEU A 102 -13.42 -16.12 -1.70
CA LEU A 102 -11.99 -15.88 -1.66
C LEU A 102 -11.26 -16.70 -0.59
N TYR A 103 -11.87 -16.87 0.59
CA TYR A 103 -11.24 -17.54 1.74
C TYR A 103 -11.76 -18.95 2.00
N GLY A 104 -12.96 -19.29 1.54
CA GLY A 104 -13.57 -20.62 1.71
C GLY A 104 -12.70 -21.75 1.16
N PRO A 105 -12.21 -21.66 -0.10
CA PRO A 105 -11.28 -22.66 -0.62
C PRO A 105 -9.97 -22.75 0.17
N ALA A 106 -9.42 -21.63 0.65
CA ALA A 106 -8.22 -21.64 1.50
C ALA A 106 -8.46 -22.40 2.82
N VAL A 107 -9.61 -22.20 3.45
CA VAL A 107 -10.03 -22.96 4.66
C VAL A 107 -10.20 -24.44 4.34
N LEU A 108 -10.86 -24.78 3.22
CA LEU A 108 -11.01 -26.16 2.79
C LEU A 108 -9.65 -26.84 2.58
N PHE A 109 -8.75 -26.22 1.83
CA PHE A 109 -7.40 -26.77 1.60
C PHE A 109 -6.58 -26.87 2.89
N LEU A 110 -6.74 -25.92 3.83
CA LEU A 110 -6.12 -26.04 5.14
C LEU A 110 -6.66 -27.26 5.90
N ILE A 111 -7.98 -27.48 5.94
CA ILE A 111 -8.58 -28.64 6.61
C ILE A 111 -8.08 -29.94 5.98
N LEU A 112 -8.09 -30.03 4.63
CA LEU A 112 -7.58 -31.19 3.92
C LEU A 112 -6.10 -31.41 4.21
N PHE A 113 -5.29 -30.35 4.24
CA PHE A 113 -3.88 -30.44 4.56
C PHE A 113 -3.61 -30.81 6.02
N LEU A 114 -4.45 -30.42 6.99
CA LEU A 114 -4.21 -30.71 8.39
C LEU A 114 -4.65 -32.13 8.78
N PHE A 115 -5.77 -32.60 8.23
CA PHE A 115 -6.46 -33.79 8.73
C PHE A 115 -6.48 -34.97 7.75
N THR A 116 -5.94 -34.82 6.53
CA THR A 116 -5.93 -35.88 5.52
C THR A 116 -4.55 -36.04 4.87
N ASP A 117 -4.37 -37.12 4.12
CA ASP A 117 -3.21 -37.41 3.27
C ASP A 117 -3.40 -36.90 1.82
N LEU A 118 -4.52 -36.23 1.52
CA LEU A 118 -4.87 -35.82 0.16
C LEU A 118 -3.94 -34.74 -0.39
N ILE A 119 -3.42 -33.85 0.46
CA ILE A 119 -2.53 -32.76 0.03
C ILE A 119 -1.06 -33.15 0.17
N TYR A 120 -0.67 -33.67 1.34
CA TYR A 120 0.66 -34.20 1.62
C TYR A 120 0.56 -35.41 2.55
N LEU A 121 1.38 -36.43 2.27
CA LEU A 121 1.44 -37.67 3.05
C LEU A 121 1.91 -37.39 4.50
N PRO A 122 1.43 -38.16 5.49
CA PRO A 122 1.65 -37.88 6.91
C PRO A 122 3.02 -38.30 7.45
N GLU A 123 3.88 -38.91 6.62
CA GLU A 123 5.20 -39.39 7.01
C GLU A 123 6.29 -38.51 6.39
N PRO A 124 6.79 -37.47 7.10
CA PRO A 124 7.92 -36.69 6.62
C PRO A 124 9.17 -37.56 6.55
N TYR A 125 9.95 -37.37 5.49
CA TYR A 125 11.23 -38.05 5.31
C TYR A 125 12.37 -37.03 5.30
N ARG A 126 13.56 -37.50 5.67
CA ARG A 126 14.73 -36.65 5.87
C ARG A 126 15.56 -36.58 4.59
N MET A 127 15.85 -35.35 4.16
CA MET A 127 16.75 -35.02 3.07
C MET A 127 17.98 -34.29 3.60
N PHE A 128 19.00 -34.07 2.76
CA PHE A 128 20.20 -33.31 3.16
C PHE A 128 19.89 -31.85 3.56
N TYR A 129 18.75 -31.33 3.12
CA TYR A 129 18.24 -30.01 3.45
C TYR A 129 17.19 -30.00 4.58
N GLY A 130 16.90 -31.15 5.22
CA GLY A 130 15.95 -31.29 6.33
C GLY A 130 14.72 -32.11 5.97
N TYR A 131 13.64 -31.98 6.73
CA TYR A 131 12.42 -32.75 6.49
C TYR A 131 11.55 -32.14 5.41
N THR A 132 10.93 -33.00 4.59
CA THR A 132 9.87 -32.65 3.63
C THR A 132 8.82 -33.77 3.59
N SER A 133 7.74 -33.58 2.84
CA SER A 133 6.65 -34.53 2.69
C SER A 133 6.31 -34.75 1.22
N LEU A 134 5.97 -35.99 0.87
CA LEU A 134 5.56 -36.31 -0.49
C LEU A 134 4.16 -35.75 -0.79
N PRO A 135 3.93 -35.25 -2.02
CA PRO A 135 2.62 -34.77 -2.44
C PRO A 135 1.57 -35.88 -2.38
N GLY A 136 0.36 -35.51 -1.92
CA GLY A 136 -0.83 -36.36 -1.98
C GLY A 136 -1.58 -36.25 -3.32
N LYS A 137 -2.63 -37.06 -3.48
CA LYS A 137 -3.38 -37.17 -4.74
C LYS A 137 -4.11 -35.89 -5.18
N ALA A 138 -4.45 -35.01 -4.25
CA ALA A 138 -5.22 -33.78 -4.49
C ALA A 138 -4.36 -32.51 -4.51
N VAL A 139 -3.03 -32.60 -4.42
CA VAL A 139 -2.12 -31.43 -4.45
C VAL A 139 -2.31 -30.59 -5.73
N GLY A 140 -2.64 -31.24 -6.86
CA GLY A 140 -2.90 -30.57 -8.13
C GLY A 140 -4.13 -29.68 -8.10
N ALA A 141 -5.15 -30.02 -7.30
CA ALA A 141 -6.32 -29.17 -7.10
C ALA A 141 -5.96 -27.87 -6.37
N TYR A 142 -5.09 -27.95 -5.35
CA TYR A 142 -4.54 -26.77 -4.70
C TYR A 142 -3.70 -25.94 -5.69
N ALA A 143 -2.92 -26.61 -6.55
CA ALA A 143 -2.12 -25.94 -7.56
C ALA A 143 -2.95 -25.10 -8.53
N LEU A 144 -4.02 -25.68 -9.07
CA LEU A 144 -4.96 -24.98 -9.94
C LEU A 144 -5.65 -23.81 -9.22
N TYR A 145 -6.05 -24.01 -7.97
CA TYR A 145 -6.66 -22.97 -7.15
C TYR A 145 -5.75 -21.75 -6.98
N TYR A 146 -4.49 -21.95 -6.56
CA TYR A 146 -3.60 -20.80 -6.37
C TYR A 146 -3.21 -20.13 -7.69
N LEU A 147 -3.03 -20.91 -8.77
CA LEU A 147 -2.72 -20.37 -10.10
C LEU A 147 -3.87 -19.50 -10.63
N PHE A 148 -5.12 -19.94 -10.44
CA PHE A 148 -6.30 -19.16 -10.81
C PHE A 148 -6.33 -17.81 -10.09
N LEU A 149 -6.16 -17.80 -8.76
CA LEU A 149 -6.13 -16.56 -7.97
C LEU A 149 -4.97 -15.65 -8.40
N TYR A 150 -3.82 -16.23 -8.69
CA TYR A 150 -2.66 -15.48 -9.16
C TYR A 150 -2.90 -14.82 -10.54
N ILE A 151 -3.47 -15.55 -11.49
CA ILE A 151 -3.83 -15.02 -12.82
C ILE A 151 -4.83 -13.89 -12.66
N PHE A 152 -5.81 -14.04 -11.78
CA PHE A 152 -6.80 -13.00 -11.49
C PHE A 152 -6.16 -11.73 -10.89
N ALA A 153 -5.28 -11.87 -9.90
CA ALA A 153 -4.52 -10.74 -9.35
C ALA A 153 -3.66 -10.05 -10.43
N THR A 154 -3.00 -10.83 -11.28
CA THR A 154 -2.20 -10.32 -12.40
C THR A 154 -3.04 -9.52 -13.38
N TYR A 155 -4.22 -10.04 -13.76
CA TYR A 155 -5.17 -9.34 -14.62
C TYR A 155 -5.57 -7.98 -14.03
N LEU A 156 -5.85 -7.90 -12.72
CA LEU A 156 -6.18 -6.65 -12.04
C LEU A 156 -5.01 -5.66 -12.05
N LEU A 157 -3.78 -6.11 -11.76
CA LEU A 157 -2.59 -5.27 -11.78
C LEU A 157 -2.29 -4.71 -13.18
N ILE A 158 -2.44 -5.53 -14.23
CA ILE A 158 -2.32 -5.07 -15.62
C ILE A 158 -3.38 -4.02 -15.93
N GLY A 159 -4.61 -4.20 -15.43
CA GLY A 159 -5.68 -3.21 -15.52
C GLY A 159 -5.28 -1.86 -14.90
N VAL A 160 -4.63 -1.87 -13.73
CA VAL A 160 -4.08 -0.65 -13.09
C VAL A 160 -2.99 -0.02 -13.95
N ILE A 161 -2.06 -0.81 -14.48
CA ILE A 161 -0.96 -0.31 -15.33
C ILE A 161 -1.46 0.31 -16.65
N ARG A 162 -2.60 -0.16 -17.17
CA ARG A 162 -3.19 0.38 -18.41
C ARG A 162 -3.91 1.71 -18.21
N LYS A 163 -4.28 2.10 -16.98
CA LYS A 163 -4.87 3.42 -16.69
C LYS A 163 -3.86 4.53 -16.99
N ASN A 164 -4.30 5.71 -17.40
CA ASN A 164 -3.38 6.83 -17.69
C ASN A 164 -2.93 7.62 -16.43
N ILE A 165 -2.67 6.90 -15.32
CA ILE A 165 -2.27 7.50 -14.03
C ILE A 165 -0.85 7.05 -13.72
N LEU A 166 0.12 7.95 -13.84
CA LEU A 166 1.56 7.64 -13.76
C LEU A 166 1.96 7.00 -12.43
N ILE A 167 1.43 7.49 -11.30
CA ILE A 167 1.76 6.97 -9.97
C ILE A 167 1.25 5.53 -9.78
N GLU A 168 0.01 5.25 -10.17
CA GLU A 168 -0.57 3.90 -10.10
C GLU A 168 0.27 2.91 -10.93
N LYS A 169 0.76 3.33 -12.12
CA LYS A 169 1.69 2.52 -12.91
C LYS A 169 3.01 2.26 -12.18
N LYS A 170 3.61 3.31 -11.61
CA LYS A 170 4.89 3.23 -10.87
C LYS A 170 4.75 2.32 -9.63
N GLN A 171 3.62 2.36 -8.94
CA GLN A 171 3.30 1.49 -7.80
C GLN A 171 2.99 0.04 -8.21
N ALA A 172 2.22 -0.17 -9.29
CA ALA A 172 1.77 -1.49 -9.73
C ALA A 172 2.88 -2.32 -10.42
N ARG A 173 3.82 -1.68 -11.12
CA ARG A 173 4.90 -2.37 -11.86
C ARG A 173 5.80 -3.22 -10.96
N PRO A 174 6.35 -2.72 -9.84
CA PRO A 174 7.15 -3.55 -8.94
C PRO A 174 6.33 -4.68 -8.32
N LEU A 175 5.05 -4.43 -8.00
CA LEU A 175 4.16 -5.47 -7.49
C LEU A 175 3.98 -6.60 -8.49
N LEU A 176 3.68 -6.27 -9.75
CA LEU A 176 3.54 -7.24 -10.83
C LEU A 176 4.84 -8.01 -11.08
N PHE A 177 5.97 -7.32 -11.17
CA PHE A 177 7.28 -7.93 -11.38
C PHE A 177 7.62 -8.89 -10.22
N GLY A 178 7.56 -8.41 -8.99
CA GLY A 178 7.89 -9.20 -7.81
C GLY A 178 7.01 -10.43 -7.66
N SER A 179 5.69 -10.27 -7.83
CA SER A 179 4.75 -11.38 -7.70
C SER A 179 4.93 -12.42 -8.81
N ALA A 180 5.21 -11.98 -10.06
CA ALA A 180 5.39 -12.88 -11.19
C ALA A 180 6.67 -13.70 -11.11
N VAL A 181 7.79 -13.03 -10.81
CA VAL A 181 9.07 -13.73 -10.66
C VAL A 181 9.01 -14.68 -9.47
N PHE A 182 8.47 -14.24 -8.33
CA PHE A 182 8.31 -15.09 -7.16
C PHE A 182 7.43 -16.32 -7.45
N LEU A 183 6.22 -16.14 -8.01
CA LEU A 183 5.33 -17.27 -8.28
C LEU A 183 5.96 -18.27 -9.24
N LEU A 184 6.57 -17.80 -10.32
CA LEU A 184 7.19 -18.65 -11.33
C LEU A 184 8.29 -19.51 -10.69
N LEU A 185 9.24 -18.88 -9.99
CA LEU A 185 10.38 -19.57 -9.42
C LEU A 185 9.99 -20.46 -8.24
N ALA A 186 9.07 -20.01 -7.37
CA ALA A 186 8.59 -20.81 -6.24
C ALA A 186 7.78 -22.03 -6.70
N THR A 187 6.93 -21.88 -7.72
CA THR A 187 6.19 -23.02 -8.30
C THR A 187 7.16 -24.01 -8.94
N LEU A 188 8.14 -23.51 -9.69
CA LEU A 188 9.18 -24.36 -10.28
C LEU A 188 9.92 -25.13 -9.17
N SER A 189 10.34 -24.45 -8.11
CA SER A 189 11.13 -25.04 -7.03
C SER A 189 10.36 -26.00 -6.12
N ASN A 190 9.08 -25.76 -5.84
CA ASN A 190 8.34 -26.49 -4.81
C ASN A 190 7.25 -27.43 -5.36
N VAL A 191 6.90 -27.32 -6.64
CA VAL A 191 5.83 -28.10 -7.25
C VAL A 191 6.32 -28.90 -8.46
N ILE A 192 7.17 -28.32 -9.32
CA ILE A 192 7.57 -28.94 -10.59
C ILE A 192 8.88 -29.73 -10.45
N LEU A 193 9.91 -29.13 -9.85
CA LEU A 193 11.25 -29.70 -9.75
C LEU A 193 11.47 -30.76 -8.66
N PRO A 194 10.74 -30.78 -7.52
CA PRO A 194 10.94 -31.81 -6.50
C PRO A 194 10.74 -33.21 -7.07
N ASP A 195 11.84 -33.93 -7.19
CA ASP A 195 11.89 -35.32 -7.64
C ASP A 195 12.51 -36.13 -6.49
N PRO A 196 11.76 -37.04 -5.86
CA PRO A 196 12.27 -37.87 -4.78
C PRO A 196 13.56 -38.62 -5.14
N GLY A 197 13.78 -38.92 -6.42
CA GLY A 197 15.00 -39.58 -6.92
C GLY A 197 16.21 -38.66 -7.10
N LYS A 198 16.02 -37.34 -7.22
CA LYS A 198 17.10 -36.37 -7.50
C LYS A 198 17.44 -35.46 -6.34
N SER A 199 16.71 -35.56 -5.23
CA SER A 199 16.97 -34.78 -4.01
C SER A 199 17.04 -33.27 -4.25
N THR A 200 16.24 -32.73 -5.16
CA THR A 200 16.22 -31.30 -5.45
C THR A 200 15.67 -30.52 -4.24
N PRO A 201 16.36 -29.47 -3.76
CA PRO A 201 15.92 -28.69 -2.62
C PRO A 201 14.78 -27.74 -2.98
N GLU A 202 13.77 -27.68 -2.12
CA GLU A 202 12.69 -26.71 -2.18
C GLU A 202 13.16 -25.38 -1.57
N ILE A 203 13.29 -24.35 -2.39
CA ILE A 203 13.79 -23.02 -1.99
C ILE A 203 12.77 -21.90 -2.24
N GLY A 204 11.49 -22.25 -2.38
CA GLY A 204 10.40 -21.30 -2.60
C GLY A 204 10.32 -20.21 -1.54
N THR A 205 10.53 -20.53 -0.26
CA THR A 205 10.56 -19.51 0.81
C THR A 205 11.73 -18.55 0.65
N THR A 206 12.92 -19.03 0.27
CA THR A 206 14.09 -18.19 -0.04
C THR A 206 13.80 -17.22 -1.16
N LEU A 207 13.15 -17.70 -2.23
CA LEU A 207 12.79 -16.91 -3.41
C LEU A 207 11.76 -15.82 -3.10
N SER A 208 11.04 -15.91 -1.98
CA SER A 208 10.09 -14.87 -1.55
C SER A 208 10.76 -13.52 -1.22
N ILE A 209 12.09 -13.47 -1.03
CA ILE A 209 12.84 -12.21 -0.89
C ILE A 209 12.66 -11.32 -2.13
N ILE A 210 12.54 -11.89 -3.33
CA ILE A 210 12.31 -11.13 -4.57
C ILE A 210 11.04 -10.30 -4.45
N TRP A 211 9.99 -10.92 -3.90
CA TRP A 211 8.74 -10.25 -3.61
C TRP A 211 8.92 -9.16 -2.54
N THR A 212 9.56 -9.46 -1.41
CA THR A 212 9.83 -8.49 -0.33
C THR A 212 10.55 -7.24 -0.84
N VAL A 213 11.64 -7.42 -1.60
CA VAL A 213 12.45 -6.32 -2.16
C VAL A 213 11.62 -5.48 -3.13
N SER A 214 10.82 -6.13 -3.98
CA SER A 214 9.96 -5.45 -4.95
C SER A 214 8.90 -4.58 -4.27
N VAL A 215 8.26 -5.08 -3.22
CA VAL A 215 7.31 -4.29 -2.43
C VAL A 215 8.03 -3.17 -1.69
N PHE A 216 9.14 -3.47 -1.02
CA PHE A 216 9.87 -2.48 -0.23
C PHE A 216 10.31 -1.30 -1.11
N TYR A 217 10.77 -1.59 -2.34
CA TYR A 217 11.02 -0.57 -3.36
C TYR A 217 9.77 0.27 -3.68
N ALA A 218 8.61 -0.35 -3.91
CA ALA A 218 7.36 0.37 -4.17
C ALA A 218 6.91 1.23 -2.97
N VAL A 219 7.12 0.77 -1.73
CA VAL A 219 6.81 1.55 -0.53
C VAL A 219 7.71 2.77 -0.43
N LEU A 220 9.03 2.60 -0.53
CA LEU A 220 9.99 3.69 -0.32
C LEU A 220 9.98 4.70 -1.47
N LYS A 221 10.00 4.21 -2.71
CA LYS A 221 10.15 5.04 -3.92
C LYS A 221 8.83 5.55 -4.47
N HIS A 222 7.75 4.80 -4.32
CA HIS A 222 6.45 5.11 -4.92
C HIS A 222 5.33 5.30 -3.90
N LYS A 223 5.64 5.28 -2.60
CA LYS A 223 4.72 5.63 -1.50
C LYS A 223 3.43 4.80 -1.49
N LEU A 224 3.51 3.52 -1.85
CA LEU A 224 2.42 2.54 -2.07
C LEU A 224 1.32 2.46 -0.97
N PHE A 225 1.54 3.01 0.23
CA PHE A 225 0.61 2.94 1.37
C PHE A 225 0.26 4.28 2.01
N ILE A 226 0.77 5.41 1.51
CA ILE A 226 0.86 6.65 2.29
C ILE A 226 -0.38 7.55 2.18
N VAL A 227 -1.32 7.24 1.29
CA VAL A 227 -2.51 8.08 1.09
C VAL A 227 -3.77 7.27 1.32
N VAL A 228 -4.29 7.31 2.55
CA VAL A 228 -5.57 6.70 2.89
C VAL A 228 -6.47 7.76 3.47
N PRO A 229 -7.45 8.22 2.72
CA PRO A 229 -8.38 9.22 3.22
C PRO A 229 -9.30 8.65 4.29
N SER A 230 -9.62 9.46 5.28
CA SER A 230 -10.60 9.13 6.31
C SER A 230 -11.23 10.41 6.83
N ALA A 231 -12.56 10.47 6.82
CA ALA A 231 -13.30 11.61 7.34
C ALA A 231 -13.05 11.80 8.85
N GLU A 232 -12.86 13.05 9.25
CA GLU A 232 -12.75 13.46 10.66
C GLU A 232 -14.11 13.34 11.37
N LYS A 233 -14.11 13.46 12.70
CA LYS A 233 -15.37 13.48 13.47
C LYS A 233 -16.21 14.69 13.02
N PRO A 234 -17.51 14.52 12.73
CA PRO A 234 -18.37 15.63 12.36
C PRO A 234 -18.42 16.69 13.47
N SER A 235 -18.42 17.95 13.09
CA SER A 235 -18.79 19.06 13.98
C SER A 235 -20.31 19.26 13.96
N ASP A 236 -20.89 19.68 15.08
CA ASP A 236 -22.31 20.04 15.19
C ASP A 236 -22.56 21.53 14.84
N VAL A 237 -21.50 22.31 14.67
CA VAL A 237 -21.57 23.71 14.23
C VAL A 237 -21.88 23.75 12.72
N PRO A 238 -22.68 24.69 12.21
CA PRO A 238 -22.92 24.83 10.77
C PRO A 238 -21.65 25.14 9.97
N LEU A 239 -21.64 24.74 8.70
CA LEU A 239 -20.55 25.01 7.76
C LEU A 239 -20.32 26.52 7.64
N LYS A 240 -19.12 26.98 8.01
CA LYS A 240 -18.78 28.42 8.03
C LYS A 240 -18.42 28.94 6.65
N TYR A 241 -17.74 28.13 5.82
CA TYR A 241 -17.28 28.52 4.50
C TYR A 241 -17.94 27.68 3.40
N SER A 242 -18.66 28.32 2.48
CA SER A 242 -19.23 27.62 1.33
C SER A 242 -18.24 27.61 0.17
N LEU A 243 -17.67 26.44 -0.14
CA LEU A 243 -16.75 26.25 -1.25
C LEU A 243 -17.37 25.34 -2.31
N LEU A 244 -17.25 25.75 -3.57
CA LEU A 244 -17.76 25.01 -4.72
C LEU A 244 -16.78 23.87 -5.08
N PRO A 245 -17.27 22.65 -5.30
CA PRO A 245 -16.46 21.55 -5.83
C PRO A 245 -15.83 21.91 -7.17
N GLY A 246 -14.68 21.29 -7.46
CA GLY A 246 -13.96 21.46 -8.73
C GLY A 246 -13.26 22.81 -8.88
N ARG A 247 -13.03 23.54 -7.77
CA ARG A 247 -12.38 24.86 -7.79
C ARG A 247 -11.11 24.93 -6.96
N CYS A 248 -10.16 25.68 -7.51
CA CYS A 248 -8.97 26.12 -6.81
C CYS A 248 -9.21 27.49 -6.17
N TYR A 249 -8.87 27.59 -4.90
CA TYR A 249 -9.01 28.76 -4.07
C TYR A 249 -7.65 29.24 -3.57
N TYR A 250 -7.48 30.56 -3.44
CA TYR A 250 -6.30 31.14 -2.80
C TYR A 250 -6.66 32.06 -1.65
N ILE A 251 -5.76 32.11 -0.65
CA ILE A 251 -5.78 33.04 0.47
C ILE A 251 -4.43 33.75 0.51
N ARG A 252 -4.45 35.08 0.48
CA ARG A 252 -3.23 35.88 0.67
C ARG A 252 -2.99 36.12 2.15
N GLU A 253 -1.99 35.45 2.69
CA GLU A 253 -1.68 35.53 4.13
C GLU A 253 -0.19 35.25 4.38
N VAL A 254 0.41 35.96 5.34
CA VAL A 254 1.82 35.72 5.73
C VAL A 254 1.92 34.47 6.59
N ARG A 255 0.95 34.26 7.48
CA ARG A 255 0.80 33.05 8.28
C ARG A 255 -0.48 32.34 7.84
N PRO A 256 -0.45 31.01 7.62
CA PRO A 256 -1.56 30.24 7.06
C PRO A 256 -2.76 30.03 8.01
N ASP A 257 -2.99 30.94 8.96
CA ASP A 257 -3.98 30.74 10.02
C ASP A 257 -5.42 30.70 9.47
N ARG A 258 -5.75 31.55 8.47
CA ARG A 258 -7.07 31.54 7.82
C ARG A 258 -7.22 30.34 6.91
N GLY A 259 -6.18 29.97 6.16
CA GLY A 259 -6.18 28.75 5.35
C GLY A 259 -6.46 27.50 6.15
N TYR A 260 -5.86 27.38 7.34
CA TYR A 260 -6.17 26.27 8.25
C TYR A 260 -7.60 26.30 8.78
N ASP A 261 -8.16 27.47 9.11
CA ASP A 261 -9.55 27.59 9.58
C ASP A 261 -10.54 27.10 8.51
N VAL A 262 -10.37 27.56 7.27
CA VAL A 262 -11.20 27.13 6.13
C VAL A 262 -11.03 25.62 5.89
N PHE A 263 -9.79 25.12 5.86
CA PHE A 263 -9.55 23.69 5.66
C PHE A 263 -10.18 22.83 6.78
N PHE A 264 -10.06 23.27 8.03
CA PHE A 264 -10.60 22.54 9.18
C PHE A 264 -12.13 22.51 9.20
N ASP A 265 -12.77 23.63 8.84
CA ASP A 265 -14.22 23.71 8.64
C ASP A 265 -14.67 22.65 7.61
N GLN A 266 -14.00 22.56 6.47
CA GLN A 266 -14.37 21.60 5.42
C GLN A 266 -14.24 20.12 5.86
N ILE A 267 -13.15 19.74 6.52
CA ILE A 267 -12.92 18.34 6.93
C ILE A 267 -13.83 17.90 8.08
N THR A 268 -14.26 18.82 8.94
CA THR A 268 -15.23 18.55 10.00
C THR A 268 -16.67 18.48 9.46
N HIS A 269 -16.88 18.91 8.22
CA HIS A 269 -18.14 18.82 7.48
C HIS A 269 -18.09 17.76 6.36
N ARG A 270 -17.56 16.58 6.70
CA ARG A 270 -17.57 15.35 5.88
C ARG A 270 -16.76 15.38 4.58
N ARG A 271 -15.90 16.38 4.36
CA ARG A 271 -14.88 16.30 3.30
C ARG A 271 -13.67 15.49 3.77
N SER A 272 -13.04 14.81 2.83
CA SER A 272 -11.74 14.18 3.10
C SER A 272 -10.64 15.20 2.85
N GLY A 273 -9.81 15.49 3.86
CA GLY A 273 -8.72 16.46 3.72
C GLY A 273 -7.34 15.84 3.50
N LEU A 274 -6.49 16.54 2.74
CA LEU A 274 -5.04 16.34 2.65
C LEU A 274 -4.35 17.67 2.88
N CYS A 275 -3.40 17.72 3.81
CA CYS A 275 -2.63 18.92 4.09
C CYS A 275 -1.17 18.73 3.68
N ILE A 276 -0.63 19.64 2.88
CA ILE A 276 0.79 19.73 2.54
C ILE A 276 1.29 21.06 3.09
N THR A 277 2.23 21.00 4.02
CA THR A 277 2.57 22.16 4.83
C THR A 277 4.06 22.32 5.11
N LYS A 278 4.49 23.55 5.40
CA LYS A 278 5.80 23.89 5.99
C LYS A 278 5.91 23.60 7.50
N LEU A 279 4.84 23.14 8.14
CA LEU A 279 4.81 22.85 9.57
C LEU A 279 4.88 21.34 9.83
N ALA A 280 5.58 20.97 10.90
CA ALA A 280 5.68 19.57 11.32
C ALA A 280 4.29 18.98 11.65
N PRO A 281 3.98 17.72 11.25
CA PRO A 281 2.64 17.15 11.40
C PRO A 281 2.15 17.13 12.84
N ASP A 282 3.03 16.85 13.81
CA ASP A 282 2.69 16.81 15.24
C ASP A 282 2.14 18.15 15.75
N LYS A 283 2.67 19.27 15.25
CA LYS A 283 2.19 20.61 15.63
C LYS A 283 0.78 20.85 15.10
N ILE A 284 0.50 20.46 13.86
CA ILE A 284 -0.81 20.59 13.24
C ILE A 284 -1.83 19.69 13.93
N ARG A 285 -1.48 18.42 14.16
CA ARG A 285 -2.35 17.46 14.86
C ARG A 285 -2.72 17.95 16.25
N LYS A 286 -1.75 18.50 17.01
CA LYS A 286 -2.00 19.05 18.35
C LYS A 286 -2.85 20.32 18.32
N ARG A 287 -2.54 21.27 17.41
CA ARG A 287 -3.22 22.56 17.32
C ARG A 287 -4.68 22.43 16.87
N TYR A 288 -4.94 21.59 15.87
CA TYR A 288 -6.26 21.44 15.26
C TYR A 288 -6.96 20.12 15.64
N ARG A 289 -6.42 19.35 16.58
CA ARG A 289 -6.98 18.07 17.06
C ARG A 289 -7.30 17.07 15.93
N LEU A 290 -6.49 17.05 14.88
CA LEU A 290 -6.64 16.13 13.74
C LEU A 290 -6.29 14.70 14.16
N ALA A 291 -7.20 13.77 13.92
CA ALA A 291 -7.02 12.37 14.31
C ALA A 291 -6.74 11.44 13.12
N LYS A 292 -7.11 11.86 11.90
CA LYS A 292 -7.14 10.98 10.72
C LYS A 292 -6.66 11.65 9.43
N THR A 293 -6.82 12.96 9.28
CA THR A 293 -6.36 13.69 8.09
C THR A 293 -4.86 13.45 7.84
N PRO A 294 -4.46 13.02 6.63
CA PRO A 294 -3.06 12.97 6.23
C PRO A 294 -2.45 14.37 6.17
N VAL A 295 -1.30 14.55 6.80
CA VAL A 295 -0.56 15.81 6.85
C VAL A 295 0.88 15.52 6.44
N PHE A 296 1.34 16.10 5.33
CA PHE A 296 2.71 15.99 4.87
C PHE A 296 3.47 17.28 5.12
N HIS A 297 4.63 17.15 5.76
CA HIS A 297 5.55 18.26 5.93
C HIS A 297 6.53 18.32 4.75
N LEU A 298 6.63 19.48 4.10
CA LEU A 298 7.58 19.71 3.03
C LEU A 298 8.95 20.07 3.63
N THR A 299 9.88 19.12 3.65
CA THR A 299 11.17 19.23 4.35
C THR A 299 12.21 18.26 3.79
N PHE A 300 13.49 18.55 4.01
CA PHE A 300 14.61 17.69 3.59
C PHE A 300 14.94 16.58 4.60
N ASP A 301 14.29 16.55 5.77
CA ASP A 301 14.66 15.66 6.88
C ASP A 301 14.31 14.17 6.65
N GLY A 302 13.56 13.85 5.60
CA GLY A 302 13.29 12.48 5.15
C GLY A 302 12.54 11.60 6.16
N LYS A 303 11.89 12.20 7.15
CA LYS A 303 11.11 11.49 8.19
C LYS A 303 9.79 10.92 7.62
N PRO A 304 9.12 10.01 8.35
CA PRO A 304 7.73 9.63 8.02
C PRO A 304 6.84 10.89 7.92
N ASP A 305 5.83 10.84 7.06
CA ASP A 305 4.93 11.98 6.78
C ASP A 305 5.64 13.24 6.24
N THR A 306 6.75 13.07 5.53
CA THR A 306 7.47 14.17 4.87
C THR A 306 7.63 13.97 3.37
N ILE A 307 7.73 15.10 2.66
CA ILE A 307 7.99 15.16 1.22
C ILE A 307 9.17 16.12 1.03
N SER A 308 10.18 15.72 0.26
CA SER A 308 11.28 16.61 -0.09
C SER A 308 10.76 17.74 -1.00
N PRO A 309 11.12 19.01 -0.76
CA PRO A 309 10.79 20.11 -1.67
C PRO A 309 11.28 19.87 -3.11
N LYS A 310 12.30 19.02 -3.32
CA LYS A 310 12.80 18.64 -4.66
C LYS A 310 11.96 17.56 -5.35
N ASP A 311 11.16 16.81 -4.60
CA ASP A 311 10.39 15.65 -5.08
C ASP A 311 8.96 16.08 -5.48
N LEU A 312 8.87 16.96 -6.48
CA LEU A 312 7.58 17.43 -7.01
C LEU A 312 6.75 16.28 -7.59
N ASP A 313 7.40 15.29 -8.20
CA ASP A 313 6.76 14.07 -8.67
C ASP A 313 6.07 13.31 -7.52
N GLY A 314 6.75 13.17 -6.38
CA GLY A 314 6.20 12.57 -5.16
C GLY A 314 5.03 13.36 -4.59
N LEU A 315 5.11 14.70 -4.61
CA LEU A 315 4.02 15.58 -4.18
C LEU A 315 2.78 15.39 -5.07
N THR A 316 2.94 15.50 -6.39
CA THR A 316 1.83 15.34 -7.35
C THR A 316 1.24 13.92 -7.27
N ALA A 317 2.07 12.91 -7.05
CA ALA A 317 1.64 11.54 -6.81
C ALA A 317 0.72 11.41 -5.59
N ILE A 318 1.13 11.98 -4.45
CA ILE A 318 0.35 11.95 -3.21
C ILE A 318 -0.99 12.66 -3.39
N VAL A 319 -0.98 13.86 -4.00
CA VAL A 319 -2.20 14.62 -4.26
C VAL A 319 -3.14 13.88 -5.21
N SER A 320 -2.62 13.37 -6.33
CA SER A 320 -3.43 12.66 -7.33
C SER A 320 -4.06 11.39 -6.75
N GLN A 321 -3.29 10.62 -5.97
CA GLN A 321 -3.79 9.43 -5.28
C GLN A 321 -4.91 9.82 -4.30
N PHE A 322 -4.70 10.88 -3.53
CA PHE A 322 -5.66 11.34 -2.53
C PHE A 322 -6.99 11.71 -3.18
N VAL A 323 -6.95 12.62 -4.16
CA VAL A 323 -8.12 13.15 -4.84
C VAL A 323 -8.94 12.04 -5.52
N ARG A 324 -8.28 11.04 -6.11
CA ARG A 324 -8.97 9.96 -6.83
C ARG A 324 -9.55 8.88 -5.92
N GLN A 325 -9.05 8.74 -4.69
CA GLN A 325 -9.48 7.70 -3.74
C GLN A 325 -10.47 8.22 -2.68
N THR A 326 -10.82 9.50 -2.74
CA THR A 326 -11.69 10.20 -1.78
C THR A 326 -13.05 10.55 -2.34
N GLN A 327 -14.04 10.61 -1.47
CA GLN A 327 -15.25 11.40 -1.72
C GLN A 327 -15.05 12.81 -1.18
N ALA A 328 -15.50 13.80 -1.97
CA ALA A 328 -15.39 15.23 -1.67
C ALA A 328 -13.99 15.64 -1.16
N PRO A 329 -12.94 15.50 -1.98
CA PRO A 329 -11.57 15.83 -1.59
C PRO A 329 -11.42 17.32 -1.29
N ILE A 330 -10.62 17.66 -0.29
CA ILE A 330 -10.03 18.99 -0.13
C ILE A 330 -8.51 18.88 0.11
N LEU A 331 -7.74 19.62 -0.67
CA LEU A 331 -6.29 19.76 -0.53
C LEU A 331 -5.98 21.14 0.05
N PHE A 332 -5.12 21.21 1.06
CA PHE A 332 -4.55 22.46 1.56
C PHE A 332 -3.04 22.49 1.36
N VAL A 333 -2.52 23.58 0.78
CA VAL A 333 -1.09 23.79 0.52
C VAL A 333 -0.64 25.17 1.02
N ASP A 334 0.31 25.22 1.96
CA ASP A 334 0.84 26.48 2.53
C ASP A 334 2.34 26.75 2.27
N CYS A 335 2.97 25.84 1.52
CA CYS A 335 4.41 25.75 1.32
C CYS A 335 4.85 26.09 -0.12
N ILE A 336 4.03 26.88 -0.85
CA ILE A 336 4.33 27.31 -2.23
C ILE A 336 5.62 28.15 -2.28
N ASP A 337 5.91 28.89 -1.21
CA ASP A 337 7.14 29.64 -1.02
C ASP A 337 8.38 28.74 -1.05
N GLN A 338 8.36 27.63 -0.32
CA GLN A 338 9.45 26.65 -0.31
C GLN A 338 9.61 25.94 -1.65
N ILE A 339 8.49 25.63 -2.33
CA ILE A 339 8.51 25.01 -3.66
C ILE A 339 9.16 25.95 -4.68
N LYS A 340 8.76 27.23 -4.71
CA LYS A 340 9.36 28.25 -5.58
C LYS A 340 10.84 28.45 -5.28
N LEU A 341 11.21 28.53 -4.01
CA LEU A 341 12.60 28.74 -3.58
C LEU A 341 13.53 27.62 -4.07
N VAL A 342 13.07 26.36 -4.02
CA VAL A 342 13.91 25.19 -4.34
C VAL A 342 13.89 24.83 -5.82
N ASN A 343 12.75 24.99 -6.49
CA ASN A 343 12.54 24.49 -7.87
C ASN A 343 12.48 25.60 -8.93
N GLY A 344 12.40 26.85 -8.51
CA GLY A 344 12.19 28.00 -9.38
C GLY A 344 10.74 28.18 -9.81
N LEU A 345 10.49 29.32 -10.46
CA LEU A 345 9.16 29.75 -10.87
C LEU A 345 8.49 28.78 -11.85
N LYS A 346 9.20 28.37 -12.90
CA LYS A 346 8.65 27.55 -13.99
C LYS A 346 8.01 26.26 -13.45
N LYS A 347 8.77 25.47 -12.69
CA LYS A 347 8.29 24.22 -12.08
C LYS A 347 7.15 24.44 -11.08
N THR A 348 7.16 25.58 -10.39
CA THR A 348 6.07 25.94 -9.45
C THR A 348 4.78 26.23 -10.21
N ARG A 349 4.86 26.93 -11.35
CA ARG A 349 3.71 27.17 -12.23
C ARG A 349 3.19 25.88 -12.83
N ASP A 350 4.07 25.01 -13.30
CA ASP A 350 3.70 23.69 -13.84
C ASP A 350 2.91 22.89 -12.78
N LEU A 351 3.39 22.85 -11.53
CA LEU A 351 2.68 22.21 -10.42
C LEU A 351 1.31 22.83 -10.16
N LEU A 352 1.19 24.16 -10.12
CA LEU A 352 -0.08 24.84 -9.87
C LEU A 352 -1.08 24.62 -11.02
N SER A 353 -0.59 24.56 -12.26
CA SER A 353 -1.39 24.21 -13.43
C SER A 353 -1.89 22.75 -13.35
N ASP A 354 -1.02 21.82 -12.97
CA ASP A 354 -1.38 20.41 -12.75
C ASP A 354 -2.44 20.25 -11.66
N LEU A 355 -2.29 20.97 -10.54
CA LEU A 355 -3.27 20.99 -9.45
C LEU A 355 -4.61 21.55 -9.92
N THR A 356 -4.60 22.59 -10.74
CA THR A 356 -5.82 23.21 -11.26
C THR A 356 -6.51 22.32 -12.28
N THR A 357 -5.75 21.65 -13.15
CA THR A 357 -6.26 20.65 -14.08
C THR A 357 -6.86 19.45 -13.34
N LEU A 358 -6.16 18.95 -12.32
CA LEU A 358 -6.68 17.88 -11.48
C LEU A 358 -7.98 18.30 -10.78
N CYS A 359 -8.05 19.55 -10.34
CA CYS A 359 -9.23 20.12 -9.70
C CYS A 359 -10.40 20.27 -10.67
N SER A 360 -10.19 20.62 -11.94
CA SER A 360 -11.29 20.72 -12.92
C SER A 360 -11.78 19.36 -13.42
N GLU A 361 -10.89 18.35 -13.45
CA GLU A 361 -11.25 16.97 -13.80
C GLU A 361 -11.96 16.20 -12.67
N THR A 362 -12.02 16.77 -11.45
CA THR A 362 -12.52 16.07 -10.26
C THR A 362 -13.39 16.99 -9.38
N ASP A 363 -14.19 16.45 -8.47
CA ASP A 363 -14.92 17.26 -7.48
C ASP A 363 -14.02 17.75 -6.32
N ALA A 364 -12.70 17.80 -6.53
CA ALA A 364 -11.75 18.26 -5.53
C ALA A 364 -11.86 19.76 -5.28
N ILE A 365 -11.47 20.17 -4.09
CA ILE A 365 -11.23 21.57 -3.76
C ILE A 365 -9.76 21.72 -3.43
N VAL A 366 -9.07 22.68 -4.05
CA VAL A 366 -7.68 23.01 -3.72
C VAL A 366 -7.67 24.36 -3.03
N LEU A 367 -7.04 24.44 -1.86
CA LEU A 367 -6.90 25.65 -1.08
C LEU A 367 -5.42 25.99 -0.93
N LEU A 368 -5.01 27.13 -1.47
CA LEU A 368 -3.64 27.61 -1.48
C LEU A 368 -3.47 28.79 -0.53
N SER A 369 -2.55 28.68 0.43
CA SER A 369 -2.08 29.83 1.22
C SER A 369 -0.83 30.41 0.54
N ILE A 370 -0.93 31.66 0.06
CA ILE A 370 0.15 32.32 -0.66
C ILE A 370 0.59 33.58 0.08
N SER A 371 1.89 33.61 0.43
CA SER A 371 2.51 34.77 1.08
C SER A 371 2.47 36.01 0.15
N PRO A 372 2.06 37.20 0.67
CA PRO A 372 2.17 38.45 -0.07
C PRO A 372 3.62 38.69 -0.52
N GLY A 373 3.82 39.05 -1.79
CA GLY A 373 5.15 39.28 -2.36
C GLY A 373 5.90 38.02 -2.81
N LEU A 374 5.30 36.82 -2.70
CA LEU A 374 5.92 35.61 -3.26
C LEU A 374 6.05 35.68 -4.78
N PHE A 375 5.06 36.29 -5.44
CA PHE A 375 5.02 36.51 -6.88
C PHE A 375 5.03 38.01 -7.17
N ASP A 376 5.75 38.41 -8.22
CA ASP A 376 5.67 39.78 -8.73
C ASP A 376 4.30 40.06 -9.39
N ARG A 377 4.07 41.29 -9.87
CA ARG A 377 2.76 41.67 -10.43
C ARG A 377 2.38 40.88 -11.68
N GLU A 378 3.35 40.58 -12.55
CA GLU A 378 3.11 39.87 -13.81
C GLU A 378 2.89 38.37 -13.54
N GLU A 379 3.74 37.77 -12.70
CA GLU A 379 3.62 36.41 -12.20
C GLU A 379 2.28 36.18 -11.48
N TRP A 380 1.82 37.17 -10.70
CA TRP A 380 0.56 37.09 -9.99
C TRP A 380 -0.65 37.19 -10.92
N ALA A 381 -0.61 38.06 -11.92
CA ALA A 381 -1.70 38.19 -12.90
C ALA A 381 -1.90 36.89 -13.70
N ASP A 382 -0.80 36.23 -14.07
CA ASP A 382 -0.81 34.92 -14.73
C ASP A 382 -1.44 33.83 -13.84
N LEU A 383 -1.17 33.86 -12.54
CA LEU A 383 -1.69 32.89 -11.57
C LEU A 383 -3.17 33.07 -11.22
N VAL A 384 -3.66 34.30 -11.10
CA VAL A 384 -5.03 34.58 -10.65
C VAL A 384 -6.06 34.17 -11.69
N GLY A 385 -5.72 34.16 -12.98
CA GLY A 385 -6.67 33.77 -14.04
C GLY A 385 -7.27 32.36 -13.86
N ALA A 386 -6.56 31.48 -13.14
CA ALA A 386 -6.97 30.10 -12.89
C ALA A 386 -7.47 29.85 -11.45
N LEU A 387 -7.43 30.85 -10.56
CA LEU A 387 -7.71 30.70 -9.12
C LEU A 387 -8.85 31.63 -8.66
N THR A 388 -9.74 31.11 -7.81
CA THR A 388 -10.80 31.90 -7.18
C THR A 388 -10.33 32.44 -5.82
N GLY A 389 -10.60 33.71 -5.50
CA GLY A 389 -10.35 34.20 -4.13
C GLY A 389 -11.32 33.55 -3.15
N VAL A 390 -10.88 33.21 -1.93
CA VAL A 390 -11.83 32.85 -0.86
C VAL A 390 -12.46 34.13 -0.33
N GLU A 391 -13.74 34.35 -0.61
CA GLU A 391 -14.49 35.46 -0.02
C GLU A 391 -14.57 35.27 1.50
N SER A 392 -14.40 36.37 2.24
CA SER A 392 -14.72 36.38 3.67
C SER A 392 -16.24 36.33 3.81
N PRO A 393 -16.79 35.59 4.79
CA PRO A 393 -18.21 35.68 5.11
C PRO A 393 -18.61 37.11 5.48
#